data_AF-A0A7W1FAS3-F1
#
_entry.id   AF-A0A7W1FAS3-F1
#
_cell.length_a   1.000
_cell.length_b   1.000
_cell.length_c   1.000
_cell.angle_alpha   90.00
_cell.angle_beta   90.00
_cell.angle_gamma   90.00
#
_symmetry.space_group_name_H-M   'P 1'
#
loop_
_entity.id
_entity.type
_entity.pdbx_description
1 polymer ?
#
loop_
_entity_poly.entity_id
_entity_poly.type
_entity_poly.pdbx_seq_one_letter_code
_entity_poly.pdbx_strand_id
1 'polypeptide(L)'
;MTKVALLGCGWIQDFHARGVLAHPQGELVAVANHREGSARAFAERHGIPRVTTDWESLANDPEVDAVIIATPNALHEPQAVALLEAGTHVLVEKPMATTVAGCDRMVAAARASGAALMVAHCWRFRREVIALRDTIAAGGLGEIVKTRGYGVHAGWGPSGWFTDPELAGGGALPDMGVHAIDTARFLLGDPDPTRVDAAIGTRYADGRYTVDDDGIVLIGWSNGTNSLVECGWWQPHLGGLEADTEVYGTGGYRRIWPPEELPEGQEHCTQPMYTAQVGEFLDAVAEGRDPHPNGEEGRVVIQIVERAYVSARRGAPA
;
A
#
# COMPACT_ATOMS: atom_id res chain seq x y z
N MET A 1 1.86 23.94 -9.46
CA MET A 1 0.81 22.91 -9.51
C MET A 1 1.35 21.80 -10.38
N THR A 2 1.44 20.61 -9.81
CA THR A 2 1.77 19.34 -10.45
C THR A 2 0.56 18.85 -11.22
N LYS A 3 0.71 18.67 -12.53
CA LYS A 3 -0.31 18.11 -13.41
C LYS A 3 -0.31 16.59 -13.29
N VAL A 4 -1.37 16.05 -12.69
CA VAL A 4 -1.52 14.65 -12.36
C VAL A 4 -2.45 13.96 -13.35
N ALA A 5 -1.99 12.86 -13.93
CA ALA A 5 -2.84 11.90 -14.63
C ALA A 5 -3.14 10.67 -13.76
N LEU A 6 -4.29 10.06 -14.00
CA LEU A 6 -4.78 8.89 -13.25
C LEU A 6 -4.79 7.67 -14.16
N LEU A 7 -4.11 6.59 -13.75
CA LEU A 7 -4.10 5.32 -14.47
C LEU A 7 -4.92 4.28 -13.70
N GLY A 8 -6.07 3.91 -14.26
CA GLY A 8 -7.10 3.13 -13.58
C GLY A 8 -8.28 4.01 -13.13
N CYS A 9 -9.48 3.41 -13.03
CA CYS A 9 -10.72 4.10 -12.64
C CYS A 9 -11.52 3.28 -11.62
N GLY A 10 -10.81 2.47 -10.83
CA GLY A 10 -11.41 1.63 -9.79
C GLY A 10 -11.86 2.42 -8.57
N TRP A 11 -12.38 1.71 -7.58
CA TRP A 11 -12.86 2.28 -6.33
C TRP A 11 -11.79 3.13 -5.63
N ILE A 12 -10.56 2.62 -5.55
CA ILE A 12 -9.46 3.32 -4.86
C ILE A 12 -9.04 4.62 -5.55
N GLN A 13 -9.17 4.69 -6.87
CA GLN A 13 -8.79 5.88 -7.63
C GLN A 13 -9.70 7.07 -7.35
N ASP A 14 -10.95 6.85 -6.90
CA ASP A 14 -11.84 7.92 -6.45
C ASP A 14 -11.22 8.71 -5.28
N PHE A 15 -10.62 8.01 -4.32
CA PHE A 15 -9.94 8.63 -3.18
C PHE A 15 -8.71 9.43 -3.61
N HIS A 16 -7.91 8.89 -4.54
CA HIS A 16 -6.75 9.58 -5.11
C HIS A 16 -7.15 10.84 -5.86
N ALA A 17 -8.16 10.75 -6.74
CA ALA A 17 -8.67 11.90 -7.49
C ALA A 17 -9.14 13.02 -6.54
N ARG A 18 -9.91 12.67 -5.50
CA ARG A 18 -10.36 13.62 -4.47
C ARG A 18 -9.20 14.18 -3.65
N GLY A 19 -8.18 13.37 -3.38
CA GLY A 19 -6.94 13.80 -2.71
C GLY A 19 -6.18 14.85 -3.53
N VAL A 20 -6.02 14.62 -4.83
CA VAL A 20 -5.38 15.59 -5.75
C VAL A 20 -6.17 16.89 -5.79
N LEU A 21 -7.50 16.82 -6.00
CA LEU A 21 -8.37 17.99 -6.08
C LEU A 21 -8.43 18.81 -4.78
N ALA A 22 -8.19 18.18 -3.63
CA ALA A 22 -8.18 18.84 -2.34
C ALA A 22 -6.85 19.55 -2.03
N HIS A 23 -5.80 19.28 -2.81
CA HIS A 23 -4.45 19.76 -2.53
C HIS A 23 -4.07 20.95 -3.44
N PRO A 24 -3.55 22.08 -2.90
CA PRO A 24 -3.26 23.28 -3.70
C PRO A 24 -2.15 23.09 -4.74
N GLN A 25 -1.32 22.05 -4.60
CA GLN A 25 -0.31 21.68 -5.60
C GLN A 25 -0.84 20.70 -6.66
N GLY A 26 -2.05 20.17 -6.55
CA GLY A 26 -2.56 19.13 -7.45
C GLY A 26 -3.51 19.67 -8.51
N GLU A 27 -3.34 19.23 -9.76
CA GLU A 27 -4.28 19.46 -10.86
C GLU A 27 -4.53 18.16 -11.62
N LEU A 28 -5.78 17.73 -11.79
CA LEU A 28 -6.10 16.55 -12.59
C LEU A 28 -6.22 16.89 -14.08
N VAL A 29 -5.35 16.30 -14.91
CA VAL A 29 -5.26 16.66 -16.35
C VAL A 29 -5.66 15.55 -17.31
N ALA A 30 -5.59 14.28 -16.87
CA ALA A 30 -5.98 13.15 -17.70
C ALA A 30 -6.35 11.93 -16.87
N VAL A 31 -7.16 11.04 -17.44
CA VAL A 31 -7.41 9.70 -16.92
C VAL A 31 -7.30 8.67 -18.03
N ALA A 32 -6.61 7.58 -17.73
CA ALA A 32 -6.40 6.45 -18.61
C ALA A 32 -7.05 5.17 -18.08
N ASN A 33 -7.78 4.48 -18.95
CA ASN A 33 -8.32 3.15 -18.65
C ASN A 33 -8.52 2.36 -19.95
N HIS A 34 -8.24 1.05 -19.93
CA HIS A 34 -8.53 0.16 -21.06
C HIS A 34 -10.01 0.16 -21.47
N ARG A 35 -10.93 0.54 -20.57
CA ARG A 35 -12.36 0.71 -20.87
C ARG A 35 -12.69 2.19 -21.00
N GLU A 36 -12.83 2.65 -22.25
CA GLU A 36 -13.14 4.06 -22.55
C GLU A 36 -14.38 4.57 -21.81
N GLY A 37 -15.45 3.78 -21.75
CA GLY A 37 -16.67 4.15 -21.04
C GLY A 37 -16.46 4.39 -19.54
N SER A 38 -15.61 3.57 -18.89
CA SER A 38 -15.25 3.76 -17.49
C SER A 38 -14.38 5.01 -17.29
N ALA A 39 -13.44 5.28 -18.21
CA ALA A 39 -12.62 6.48 -18.14
C ALA A 39 -13.45 7.76 -18.34
N ARG A 40 -14.41 7.77 -19.30
CA ARG A 40 -15.32 8.90 -19.53
C ARG A 40 -16.20 9.19 -18.31
N ALA A 41 -16.81 8.15 -17.72
CA ALA A 41 -17.64 8.31 -16.53
C ALA A 41 -16.82 8.81 -15.32
N PHE A 42 -15.60 8.32 -15.14
CA PHE A 42 -14.70 8.78 -14.09
C PHE A 42 -14.26 10.23 -14.31
N ALA A 43 -13.91 10.58 -15.56
CA ALA A 43 -13.53 11.95 -15.94
C ALA A 43 -14.66 12.95 -15.68
N GLU A 44 -15.90 12.61 -16.06
CA GLU A 44 -17.07 13.45 -15.81
C GLU A 44 -17.28 13.68 -14.30
N ARG A 45 -17.19 12.62 -13.48
CA ARG A 45 -17.38 12.69 -12.03
C ARG A 45 -16.37 13.61 -11.33
N HIS A 46 -15.12 13.63 -11.81
CA HIS A 46 -14.02 14.37 -11.17
C HIS A 46 -13.58 15.62 -11.94
N GLY A 47 -14.26 15.97 -13.04
CA GLY A 47 -13.94 17.15 -13.85
C GLY A 47 -12.61 17.04 -14.61
N ILE A 48 -12.20 15.83 -15.01
CA ILE A 48 -10.91 15.59 -15.68
C ILE A 48 -11.06 15.88 -17.19
N PRO A 49 -10.24 16.76 -17.79
CA PRO A 49 -10.51 17.26 -19.14
C PRO A 49 -10.16 16.27 -20.27
N ARG A 50 -9.30 15.28 -20.02
CA ARG A 50 -8.80 14.36 -21.04
C ARG A 50 -8.98 12.91 -20.63
N VAL A 51 -9.39 12.09 -21.61
CA VAL A 51 -9.59 10.65 -21.48
C VAL A 51 -8.77 9.95 -22.55
N THR A 52 -8.06 8.90 -22.18
CA THR A 52 -7.35 8.02 -23.11
C THR A 52 -7.53 6.55 -22.75
N THR A 53 -7.43 5.67 -23.74
CA THR A 53 -7.33 4.22 -23.55
C THR A 53 -5.90 3.70 -23.73
N ASP A 54 -5.01 4.55 -24.23
CA ASP A 54 -3.59 4.33 -24.40
C ASP A 54 -2.88 5.00 -23.23
N TRP A 55 -2.47 4.21 -22.23
CA TRP A 55 -1.83 4.77 -21.04
C TRP A 55 -0.37 5.13 -21.30
N GLU A 56 0.28 4.46 -22.25
CA GLU A 56 1.65 4.75 -22.66
C GLU A 56 1.78 6.19 -23.19
N SER A 57 0.71 6.72 -23.79
CA SER A 57 0.65 8.14 -24.18
C SER A 57 0.88 9.13 -23.02
N LEU A 58 0.61 8.75 -21.77
CA LEU A 58 0.83 9.60 -20.60
C LEU A 58 2.32 9.83 -20.28
N ALA A 59 3.18 8.86 -20.61
CA ALA A 59 4.61 8.93 -20.29
C ALA A 59 5.34 10.03 -21.07
N ASN A 60 4.87 10.33 -22.29
CA ASN A 60 5.50 11.30 -23.18
C ASN A 60 4.69 12.59 -23.31
N ASP A 61 3.72 12.81 -22.44
CA ASP A 61 2.83 13.96 -22.50
C ASP A 61 3.44 15.13 -21.72
N PRO A 62 3.80 16.24 -22.38
CA PRO A 62 4.38 17.41 -21.70
C PRO A 62 3.40 18.11 -20.75
N GLU A 63 2.11 17.75 -20.80
CA GLU A 63 1.09 18.23 -19.88
C GLU A 63 0.88 17.30 -18.67
N VAL A 64 1.72 16.28 -18.46
CA VAL A 64 1.64 15.34 -17.33
C VAL A 64 2.97 15.33 -16.57
N ASP A 65 2.96 15.85 -15.35
CA ASP A 65 4.13 15.86 -14.46
C ASP A 65 4.20 14.57 -13.61
N ALA A 66 3.04 14.02 -13.25
CA ALA A 66 2.94 12.85 -12.38
C ALA A 66 1.77 11.93 -12.74
N VAL A 67 1.89 10.64 -12.41
CA VAL A 67 0.83 9.64 -12.58
C VAL A 67 0.56 8.89 -11.28
N ILE A 68 -0.73 8.73 -10.95
CA ILE A 68 -1.19 7.83 -9.90
C ILE A 68 -1.70 6.52 -10.53
N ILE A 69 -1.02 5.40 -10.22
CA ILE A 69 -1.33 4.07 -10.75
C ILE A 69 -2.20 3.30 -9.75
N ALA A 70 -3.40 2.91 -10.18
CA ALA A 70 -4.35 2.09 -9.42
C ALA A 70 -4.99 1.02 -10.32
N THR A 71 -4.13 0.21 -10.94
CA THR A 71 -4.47 -0.90 -11.84
C THR A 71 -4.32 -2.24 -11.11
N PRO A 72 -4.61 -3.39 -11.73
CA PRO A 72 -4.25 -4.68 -11.14
C PRO A 72 -2.74 -4.79 -10.83
N ASN A 73 -2.38 -5.45 -9.73
CA ASN A 73 -1.02 -5.48 -9.16
C ASN A 73 0.08 -5.84 -10.18
N ALA A 74 -0.18 -6.81 -11.06
CA ALA A 74 0.79 -7.24 -12.07
C ALA A 74 1.14 -6.14 -13.10
N LEU A 75 0.30 -5.11 -13.24
CA LEU A 75 0.53 -4.00 -14.15
C LEU A 75 1.31 -2.84 -13.52
N HIS A 76 1.43 -2.80 -12.19
CA HIS A 76 2.12 -1.72 -11.48
C HIS A 76 3.56 -1.54 -11.97
N GLU A 77 4.31 -2.64 -12.05
CA GLU A 77 5.71 -2.61 -12.46
C GLU A 77 5.91 -2.10 -13.90
N PRO A 78 5.34 -2.73 -14.95
CA PRO A 78 5.58 -2.29 -16.32
C PRO A 78 5.09 -0.86 -16.55
N GLN A 79 4.00 -0.44 -15.90
CA GLN A 79 3.48 0.93 -16.00
C GLN A 79 4.39 1.94 -15.31
N ALA A 80 4.78 1.67 -14.06
CA ALA A 80 5.65 2.56 -13.31
C ALA A 80 7.02 2.69 -13.98
N VAL A 81 7.64 1.60 -14.44
CA VAL A 81 8.93 1.64 -15.13
C VAL A 81 8.86 2.54 -16.36
N ALA A 82 7.86 2.35 -17.24
CA ALA A 82 7.73 3.16 -18.45
C ALA A 82 7.53 4.66 -18.16
N LEU A 83 6.74 4.99 -17.14
CA LEU A 83 6.49 6.37 -16.71
C LEU A 83 7.75 7.00 -16.10
N LEU A 84 8.42 6.28 -15.20
CA LEU A 84 9.64 6.74 -14.53
C LEU A 84 10.78 6.93 -15.53
N GLU A 85 10.95 6.02 -16.49
CA GLU A 85 11.97 6.14 -17.55
C GLU A 85 11.76 7.38 -18.44
N ALA A 86 10.51 7.82 -18.60
CA ALA A 86 10.18 9.07 -19.28
C ALA A 86 10.34 10.33 -18.40
N GLY A 87 10.68 10.16 -17.12
CA GLY A 87 10.85 11.25 -16.15
C GLY A 87 9.55 11.67 -15.45
N THR A 88 8.43 10.96 -15.66
CA THR A 88 7.16 11.22 -14.99
C THR A 88 7.19 10.71 -13.56
N HIS A 89 6.79 11.53 -12.60
CA HIS A 89 6.69 11.11 -11.19
C HIS A 89 5.58 10.07 -10.99
N VAL A 90 5.78 9.09 -10.12
CA VAL A 90 4.82 8.00 -9.91
C VAL A 90 4.44 7.85 -8.45
N LEU A 91 3.13 7.84 -8.18
CA LEU A 91 2.55 7.23 -6.99
C LEU A 91 1.87 5.92 -7.43
N VAL A 92 2.34 4.79 -6.91
CA VAL A 92 1.81 3.47 -7.27
C VAL A 92 1.04 2.87 -6.11
N GLU A 93 -0.12 2.28 -6.40
CA GLU A 93 -0.89 1.55 -5.40
C GLU A 93 -0.10 0.37 -4.80
N LYS A 94 -0.50 -0.03 -3.59
CA LYS A 94 0.02 -1.26 -2.97
C LYS A 94 -0.65 -2.48 -3.59
N PRO A 95 0.04 -3.64 -3.61
CA PRO A 95 1.48 -3.82 -3.43
C PRO A 95 2.26 -3.13 -4.56
N MET A 96 3.46 -2.61 -4.24
CA MET A 96 4.30 -1.89 -5.22
C MET A 96 4.53 -2.67 -6.52
N ALA A 97 4.83 -3.96 -6.40
CA ALA A 97 4.88 -4.93 -7.49
C ALA A 97 4.58 -6.32 -6.94
N THR A 98 4.44 -7.32 -7.82
CA THR A 98 4.20 -8.71 -7.45
C THR A 98 5.47 -9.49 -7.07
N THR A 99 6.65 -8.90 -7.30
CA THR A 99 7.96 -9.52 -6.99
C THR A 99 8.97 -8.48 -6.52
N VAL A 100 9.96 -8.92 -5.74
CA VAL A 100 11.09 -8.05 -5.34
C VAL A 100 11.87 -7.57 -6.56
N ALA A 101 12.10 -8.46 -7.54
CA ALA A 101 12.80 -8.10 -8.77
C ALA A 101 12.06 -7.02 -9.58
N GLY A 102 10.72 -7.00 -9.54
CA GLY A 102 9.92 -5.92 -10.12
C GLY A 102 10.13 -4.60 -9.38
N CYS A 103 10.12 -4.63 -8.04
CA CYS A 103 10.42 -3.46 -7.22
C CYS A 103 11.83 -2.91 -7.53
N ASP A 104 12.83 -3.79 -7.68
CA ASP A 104 14.21 -3.41 -8.05
C ASP A 104 14.25 -2.63 -9.37
N ARG A 105 13.47 -3.06 -10.38
CA ARG A 105 13.39 -2.37 -11.68
C ARG A 105 12.73 -1.00 -11.55
N MET A 106 11.66 -0.88 -10.77
CA MET A 106 10.98 0.40 -10.53
C MET A 106 11.89 1.40 -9.79
N VAL A 107 12.58 0.95 -8.74
CA VAL A 107 13.55 1.78 -8.00
C VAL A 107 14.69 2.22 -8.91
N ALA A 108 15.22 1.31 -9.74
CA ALA A 108 16.29 1.64 -10.68
C ALA A 108 15.84 2.68 -11.72
N ALA A 109 14.62 2.57 -12.24
CA ALA A 109 14.05 3.54 -13.18
C ALA A 109 13.88 4.92 -12.54
N ALA A 110 13.30 4.99 -11.34
CA ALA A 110 13.16 6.24 -10.58
C ALA A 110 14.50 6.93 -10.33
N ARG A 111 15.51 6.14 -9.90
CA ARG A 111 16.86 6.65 -9.66
C ARG A 111 17.55 7.14 -10.93
N ALA A 112 17.34 6.47 -12.05
CA ALA A 112 17.97 6.81 -13.32
C ALA A 112 17.41 8.11 -13.92
N SER A 113 16.10 8.34 -13.79
CA SER A 113 15.46 9.55 -14.30
C SER A 113 15.46 10.72 -13.32
N GLY A 114 15.62 10.44 -12.01
CA GLY A 114 15.42 11.43 -10.95
C GLY A 114 13.94 11.69 -10.63
N ALA A 115 13.02 10.92 -11.21
CA ALA A 115 11.60 11.03 -10.92
C ALA A 115 11.27 10.38 -9.57
N ALA A 116 10.49 11.08 -8.75
CA ALA A 116 9.91 10.55 -7.52
C ALA A 116 9.08 9.26 -7.76
N LEU A 117 9.28 8.28 -6.89
CA LEU A 117 8.50 7.05 -6.81
C LEU A 117 8.00 6.86 -5.38
N MET A 118 6.69 7.00 -5.19
CA MET A 118 5.99 6.78 -3.92
C MET A 118 5.12 5.52 -3.98
N VAL A 119 5.05 4.78 -2.89
CA VAL A 119 4.14 3.63 -2.74
C VAL A 119 2.95 4.02 -1.86
N ALA A 120 1.74 3.62 -2.24
CA ALA A 120 0.50 3.98 -1.55
C ALA A 120 0.24 3.17 -0.26
N HIS A 121 1.19 3.16 0.67
CA HIS A 121 0.97 2.55 1.98
C HIS A 121 0.11 3.46 2.88
N CYS A 122 -1.15 3.62 2.54
CA CYS A 122 -2.01 4.67 3.11
C CYS A 122 -2.15 4.64 4.64
N TRP A 123 -2.09 3.47 5.30
CA TRP A 123 -2.30 3.37 6.75
C TRP A 123 -1.31 4.17 7.59
N ARG A 124 -0.07 4.38 7.12
CA ARG A 124 0.90 5.22 7.84
C ARG A 124 0.49 6.69 7.92
N PHE A 125 -0.45 7.14 7.08
CA PHE A 125 -0.99 8.49 7.06
C PHE A 125 -2.20 8.67 7.99
N ARG A 126 -2.64 7.63 8.71
CA ARG A 126 -3.67 7.75 9.74
C ARG A 126 -3.13 8.56 10.92
N ARG A 127 -3.96 9.46 11.45
CA ARG A 127 -3.57 10.33 12.58
C ARG A 127 -3.19 9.51 13.81
N GLU A 128 -3.91 8.42 14.05
CA GLU A 128 -3.70 7.50 15.17
C GLU A 128 -2.36 6.77 15.04
N VAL A 129 -1.99 6.35 13.82
CA VAL A 129 -0.71 5.70 13.52
C VAL A 129 0.45 6.69 13.70
N ILE A 130 0.32 7.90 13.15
CA ILE A 130 1.32 8.97 13.31
C ILE A 130 1.51 9.32 14.79
N ALA A 131 0.43 9.52 15.54
CA ALA A 131 0.49 9.85 16.96
C ALA A 131 1.15 8.73 17.80
N LEU A 132 0.86 7.46 17.47
CA LEU A 132 1.49 6.32 18.13
C LEU A 132 2.98 6.23 17.78
N ARG A 133 3.36 6.41 16.52
CA ARG A 133 4.77 6.49 16.09
C ARG A 133 5.51 7.58 16.88
N ASP A 134 4.94 8.78 16.96
CA ASP A 134 5.57 9.90 17.65
C ASP A 134 5.73 9.63 19.15
N THR A 135 4.74 8.97 19.76
CA THR A 135 4.82 8.51 21.16
C THR A 135 5.94 7.49 21.36
N ILE A 136 6.09 6.53 20.44
CA ILE A 136 7.16 5.52 20.46
C ILE A 136 8.52 6.20 20.30
N ALA A 137 8.67 7.08 19.31
CA ALA A 137 9.91 7.81 19.04
C ALA A 137 10.33 8.70 20.22
N ALA A 138 9.37 9.25 20.97
CA ALA A 138 9.61 10.00 22.20
C ALA A 138 9.94 9.12 23.43
N GLY A 139 10.00 7.80 23.29
CA GLY A 139 10.28 6.84 24.37
C GLY A 139 9.09 6.56 25.29
N GLY A 140 7.87 6.94 24.89
CA GLY A 140 6.66 6.86 25.72
C GLY A 140 6.24 5.44 26.15
N LEU A 141 6.78 4.40 25.50
CA LEU A 141 6.54 2.99 25.84
C LEU A 141 7.80 2.26 26.31
N GLY A 142 8.92 2.96 26.52
CA GLY A 142 10.21 2.34 26.77
C GLY A 142 10.75 1.63 25.53
N GLU A 143 11.50 0.55 25.74
CA GLU A 143 12.00 -0.30 24.66
C GLU A 143 10.87 -1.15 24.08
N ILE A 144 10.65 -1.08 22.76
CA ILE A 144 9.61 -1.88 22.11
C ILE A 144 10.06 -3.33 22.05
N VAL A 145 9.22 -4.25 22.52
CA VAL A 145 9.51 -5.68 22.58
C VAL A 145 8.89 -6.41 21.38
N LYS A 146 7.63 -6.09 21.07
CA LYS A 146 6.91 -6.70 19.95
C LYS A 146 5.75 -5.85 19.44
N THR A 147 5.32 -6.14 18.20
CA THR A 147 4.04 -5.68 17.68
C THR A 147 3.15 -6.83 17.22
N ARG A 148 1.84 -6.59 17.18
CA ARG A 148 0.85 -7.50 16.55
C ARG A 148 0.01 -6.70 15.57
N GLY A 149 0.11 -6.99 14.29
CA GLY A 149 -0.63 -6.32 13.21
C GLY A 149 -1.76 -7.18 12.69
N TYR A 150 -2.86 -6.53 12.29
CA TYR A 150 -4.04 -7.15 11.70
C TYR A 150 -4.35 -6.47 10.37
N GLY A 151 -4.34 -7.26 9.30
CA GLY A 151 -4.82 -6.87 7.98
C GLY A 151 -5.80 -7.90 7.46
N VAL A 152 -7.08 -7.78 7.83
CA VAL A 152 -8.08 -8.82 7.57
C VAL A 152 -9.37 -8.21 7.05
N HIS A 153 -10.06 -8.89 6.13
CA HIS A 153 -11.46 -8.64 5.82
C HIS A 153 -12.38 -9.63 6.55
N ALA A 154 -13.30 -9.12 7.37
CA ALA A 154 -14.19 -9.93 8.20
C ALA A 154 -15.53 -10.19 7.51
N GLY A 155 -15.89 -11.46 7.35
CA GLY A 155 -17.15 -11.85 6.72
C GLY A 155 -17.27 -11.52 5.23
N TRP A 156 -16.23 -10.97 4.60
CA TRP A 156 -16.18 -10.68 3.17
C TRP A 156 -14.76 -10.86 2.60
N GLY A 157 -14.66 -10.92 1.28
CA GLY A 157 -13.39 -10.92 0.55
C GLY A 157 -13.59 -10.43 -0.89
N PRO A 158 -12.50 -10.05 -1.57
CA PRO A 158 -12.57 -9.45 -2.90
C PRO A 158 -12.92 -10.49 -3.97
N SER A 159 -13.19 -10.00 -5.18
CA SER A 159 -13.50 -10.80 -6.37
C SER A 159 -12.84 -10.21 -7.61
N GLY A 160 -12.97 -10.89 -8.75
CA GLY A 160 -12.40 -10.42 -10.02
C GLY A 160 -10.89 -10.63 -10.05
N TRP A 161 -10.14 -9.59 -10.46
CA TRP A 161 -8.69 -9.72 -10.66
C TRP A 161 -7.93 -10.00 -9.35
N PHE A 162 -8.47 -9.60 -8.19
CA PHE A 162 -7.88 -9.91 -6.87
C PHE A 162 -7.78 -11.41 -6.59
N THR A 163 -8.63 -12.22 -7.22
CA THR A 163 -8.67 -13.67 -7.06
C THR A 163 -7.94 -14.42 -8.18
N ASP A 164 -7.41 -13.69 -9.16
CA ASP A 164 -6.60 -14.22 -10.25
C ASP A 164 -5.11 -14.15 -9.86
N PRO A 165 -4.43 -15.30 -9.68
CA PRO A 165 -3.02 -15.32 -9.28
C PRO A 165 -2.10 -14.54 -10.22
N GLU A 166 -2.40 -14.52 -11.53
CA GLU A 166 -1.55 -13.85 -12.53
C GLU A 166 -1.64 -12.33 -12.43
N LEU A 167 -2.82 -11.80 -12.06
CA LEU A 167 -3.05 -10.36 -11.93
C LEU A 167 -2.78 -9.84 -10.52
N ALA A 168 -3.06 -10.64 -9.49
CA ALA A 168 -2.93 -10.23 -8.09
C ALA A 168 -1.54 -10.46 -7.51
N GLY A 169 -0.80 -11.48 -7.98
CA GLY A 169 0.49 -11.90 -7.41
C GLY A 169 0.39 -12.64 -6.07
N GLY A 170 -0.83 -12.84 -5.56
CA GLY A 170 -1.15 -13.54 -4.32
C GLY A 170 -2.51 -13.08 -3.80
N GLY A 171 -2.92 -13.58 -2.62
CA GLY A 171 -4.24 -13.31 -2.07
C GLY A 171 -4.22 -12.31 -0.92
N ALA A 172 -4.73 -12.71 0.24
CA ALA A 172 -4.89 -11.82 1.39
C ALA A 172 -3.56 -11.23 1.91
N LEU A 173 -2.42 -11.93 1.75
CA LEU A 173 -1.13 -11.40 2.19
C LEU A 173 -0.68 -10.13 1.42
N PRO A 174 -0.54 -10.14 0.08
CA PRO A 174 -0.19 -8.96 -0.70
C PRO A 174 -1.31 -7.93 -0.78
N ASP A 175 -2.55 -8.31 -0.47
CA ASP A 175 -3.66 -7.37 -0.37
C ASP A 175 -3.70 -6.67 0.99
N MET A 176 -4.01 -7.39 2.07
CA MET A 176 -4.21 -6.80 3.39
C MET A 176 -3.00 -6.93 4.31
N GLY A 177 -2.24 -8.02 4.22
CA GLY A 177 -1.05 -8.22 5.05
C GLY A 177 0.02 -7.15 4.84
N VAL A 178 0.22 -6.66 3.61
CA VAL A 178 1.17 -5.57 3.31
C VAL A 178 0.90 -4.28 4.07
N HIS A 179 -0.37 -3.97 4.35
CA HIS A 179 -0.71 -2.79 5.14
C HIS A 179 -0.29 -2.96 6.60
N ALA A 180 -0.51 -4.13 7.18
CA ALA A 180 -0.12 -4.45 8.55
C ALA A 180 1.41 -4.57 8.70
N ILE A 181 2.10 -5.15 7.70
CA ILE A 181 3.56 -5.21 7.64
C ILE A 181 4.15 -3.78 7.61
N ASP A 182 3.65 -2.94 6.70
CA ASP A 182 4.11 -1.55 6.57
C ASP A 182 3.89 -0.76 7.85
N THR A 183 2.68 -0.84 8.42
CA THR A 183 2.32 -0.11 9.64
C THR A 183 3.20 -0.52 10.82
N ALA A 184 3.42 -1.83 11.01
CA ALA A 184 4.30 -2.33 12.05
C ALA A 184 5.74 -1.82 11.86
N ARG A 185 6.26 -1.86 10.63
CA ARG A 185 7.60 -1.39 10.28
C ARG A 185 7.75 0.12 10.52
N PHE A 186 6.79 0.92 10.08
CA PHE A 186 6.75 2.37 10.29
C PHE A 186 6.76 2.76 11.77
N LEU A 187 5.94 2.09 12.59
CA LEU A 187 5.89 2.32 14.05
C LEU A 187 7.22 1.98 14.74
N LEU A 188 8.02 1.08 14.17
CA LEU A 188 9.31 0.63 14.70
C LEU A 188 10.50 1.45 14.18
N GLY A 189 10.27 2.49 13.38
CA GLY A 189 11.32 3.31 12.79
C GLY A 189 11.98 2.68 11.56
N ASP A 190 11.19 1.96 10.76
CA ASP A 190 11.58 1.37 9.48
C ASP A 190 12.79 0.41 9.49
N PRO A 191 12.89 -0.53 10.46
CA PRO A 191 13.98 -1.50 10.49
C PRO A 191 13.93 -2.50 9.32
N ASP A 192 15.06 -3.16 9.07
CA ASP A 192 15.17 -4.21 8.06
C ASP A 192 14.71 -5.57 8.61
N PRO A 193 14.04 -6.41 7.81
CA PRO A 193 13.64 -7.75 8.23
C PRO A 193 14.83 -8.72 8.26
N THR A 194 15.18 -9.24 9.43
CA THR A 194 16.25 -10.23 9.60
C THR A 194 15.77 -11.66 9.45
N ARG A 195 14.51 -11.95 9.81
CA ARG A 195 13.89 -13.29 9.71
C ARG A 195 12.42 -13.17 9.34
N VAL A 196 11.93 -14.06 8.48
CA VAL A 196 10.49 -14.21 8.21
C VAL A 196 10.09 -15.68 8.36
N ASP A 197 9.06 -15.94 9.16
CA ASP A 197 8.45 -17.26 9.33
C ASP A 197 6.95 -17.13 9.11
N ALA A 198 6.33 -18.04 8.36
CA ALA A 198 4.94 -17.88 7.98
C ALA A 198 4.21 -19.20 7.78
N ALA A 199 2.93 -19.20 8.14
CA ALA A 199 1.94 -20.20 7.75
C ALA A 199 0.86 -19.49 6.94
N ILE A 200 0.68 -19.89 5.68
CA ILE A 200 -0.24 -19.25 4.73
C ILE A 200 -1.05 -20.34 4.04
N GLY A 201 -2.32 -20.10 3.77
CA GLY A 201 -3.14 -21.03 3.02
C GLY A 201 -4.46 -20.46 2.52
N THR A 202 -5.16 -21.34 1.81
CA THR A 202 -6.52 -21.11 1.31
C THR A 202 -7.46 -21.96 2.16
N ARG A 203 -8.27 -21.31 2.99
CA ARG A 203 -9.12 -21.88 4.05
C ARG A 203 -10.58 -21.51 3.88
N TYR A 204 -10.87 -20.30 3.43
CA TYR A 204 -12.22 -19.75 3.33
C TYR A 204 -12.73 -19.60 1.89
N ALA A 205 -11.96 -20.03 0.90
CA ALA A 205 -12.27 -19.84 -0.50
C ALA A 205 -13.55 -20.51 -0.94
N ASP A 206 -13.92 -21.67 -0.36
CA ASP A 206 -15.10 -22.44 -0.76
C ASP A 206 -15.17 -22.66 -2.29
N GLY A 207 -14.00 -22.97 -2.88
CA GLY A 207 -13.84 -23.17 -4.33
C GLY A 207 -13.86 -21.90 -5.20
N ARG A 208 -13.98 -20.69 -4.61
CA ARG A 208 -14.04 -19.42 -5.37
C ARG A 208 -12.73 -19.03 -6.05
N TYR A 209 -11.58 -19.45 -5.51
CA TYR A 209 -10.24 -19.06 -5.97
C TYR A 209 -9.16 -19.98 -5.39
N THR A 210 -7.91 -19.79 -5.84
CA THR A 210 -6.74 -20.59 -5.43
C THR A 210 -5.64 -19.79 -4.73
N VAL A 211 -5.78 -18.46 -4.66
CA VAL A 211 -4.89 -17.60 -3.86
C VAL A 211 -5.11 -17.81 -2.35
N ASP A 212 -4.18 -17.34 -1.53
CA ASP A 212 -4.32 -17.40 -0.07
C ASP A 212 -5.44 -16.49 0.45
N ASP A 213 -6.09 -16.91 1.53
CA ASP A 213 -7.10 -16.10 2.23
C ASP A 213 -6.94 -16.15 3.75
N ASP A 214 -5.86 -16.76 4.22
CA ASP A 214 -5.49 -16.84 5.63
C ASP A 214 -3.98 -16.95 5.76
N GLY A 215 -3.40 -16.19 6.67
CA GLY A 215 -1.97 -16.17 6.90
C GLY A 215 -1.58 -15.57 8.24
N ILE A 216 -0.52 -16.14 8.81
CA ILE A 216 0.19 -15.62 9.97
C ILE A 216 1.66 -15.50 9.61
N VAL A 217 2.23 -14.32 9.82
CA VAL A 217 3.63 -13.99 9.51
C VAL A 217 4.33 -13.50 10.78
N LEU A 218 5.46 -14.10 11.12
CA LEU A 218 6.38 -13.68 12.16
C LEU A 218 7.59 -13.02 11.52
N ILE A 219 7.92 -11.80 11.94
CA ILE A 219 9.02 -11.01 11.41
C ILE A 219 9.97 -10.65 12.54
N GLY A 220 11.25 -10.96 12.38
CA GLY A 220 12.32 -10.42 13.21
C GLY A 220 12.94 -9.21 12.53
N TRP A 221 13.21 -8.16 13.29
CA TRP A 221 13.73 -6.88 12.78
C TRP A 221 15.18 -6.64 13.18
N SER A 222 15.90 -5.79 12.43
CA SER A 222 17.32 -5.47 12.68
C SER A 222 17.56 -4.72 13.99
N ASN A 223 16.53 -4.07 14.53
CA ASN A 223 16.54 -3.44 15.85
C ASN A 223 16.26 -4.42 17.02
N GLY A 224 16.12 -5.72 16.74
CA GLY A 224 15.89 -6.78 17.74
C GLY A 224 14.43 -7.01 18.12
N THR A 225 13.50 -6.18 17.64
CA THR A 225 12.06 -6.36 17.88
C THR A 225 11.47 -7.47 17.00
N ASN A 226 10.30 -7.97 17.38
CA ASN A 226 9.57 -8.96 16.58
C ASN A 226 8.12 -8.53 16.32
N SER A 227 7.59 -8.84 15.14
CA SER A 227 6.20 -8.61 14.79
C SER A 227 5.48 -9.91 14.47
N LEU A 228 4.22 -10.00 14.90
CA LEU A 228 3.26 -10.97 14.40
C LEU A 228 2.29 -10.21 13.50
N VAL A 229 2.06 -10.67 12.27
CA VAL A 229 1.06 -10.11 11.36
C VAL A 229 0.06 -11.20 11.01
N GLU A 230 -1.21 -10.92 11.22
CA GLU A 230 -2.33 -11.74 10.78
C GLU A 230 -2.92 -11.11 9.51
N CYS A 231 -3.10 -11.91 8.46
CA CYS A 231 -3.75 -11.49 7.22
C CYS A 231 -4.82 -12.48 6.77
N GLY A 232 -5.90 -12.00 6.17
CA GLY A 232 -6.95 -12.91 5.70
C GLY A 232 -8.16 -12.24 5.05
N TRP A 233 -8.98 -13.07 4.42
CA TRP A 233 -10.30 -12.73 3.92
C TRP A 233 -11.34 -13.67 4.53
N TRP A 234 -12.60 -13.25 4.57
CA TRP A 234 -13.73 -14.06 5.05
C TRP A 234 -13.62 -14.57 6.48
N GLN A 235 -12.69 -14.05 7.29
CA GLN A 235 -12.56 -14.49 8.67
C GLN A 235 -13.87 -14.18 9.42
N PRO A 236 -14.46 -15.16 10.13
CA PRO A 236 -15.74 -14.97 10.80
C PRO A 236 -15.63 -14.15 12.09
N HIS A 237 -14.42 -13.89 12.56
CA HIS A 237 -14.15 -13.18 13.81
C HIS A 237 -12.85 -12.39 13.70
N LEU A 238 -12.79 -11.25 14.38
CA LEU A 238 -11.60 -10.43 14.53
C LEU A 238 -11.25 -10.30 16.02
N GLY A 239 -9.98 -10.43 16.36
CA GLY A 239 -9.44 -10.01 17.67
C GLY A 239 -9.27 -8.49 17.81
N GLY A 240 -9.81 -7.72 16.87
CA GLY A 240 -9.55 -6.30 16.65
C GLY A 240 -10.37 -5.71 15.51
N LEU A 241 -9.82 -4.67 14.90
CA LEU A 241 -10.35 -4.09 13.66
C LEU A 241 -9.59 -4.63 12.44
N GLU A 242 -10.19 -4.48 11.26
CA GLU A 242 -9.61 -4.92 9.97
C GLU A 242 -8.22 -4.29 9.67
N ALA A 243 -7.91 -3.17 10.33
CA ALA A 243 -6.69 -2.38 10.14
C ALA A 243 -6.07 -1.95 11.47
N ASP A 244 -5.46 -2.87 12.19
CA ASP A 244 -5.07 -2.65 13.59
C ASP A 244 -3.62 -3.04 13.86
N THR A 245 -3.02 -2.43 14.88
CA THR A 245 -1.68 -2.78 15.36
C THR A 245 -1.56 -2.50 16.85
N GLU A 246 -1.12 -3.51 17.58
CA GLU A 246 -0.76 -3.46 18.98
C GLU A 246 0.76 -3.34 19.13
N VAL A 247 1.20 -2.53 20.08
CA VAL A 247 2.62 -2.28 20.39
C VAL A 247 2.86 -2.51 21.88
N TYR A 248 3.84 -3.37 22.16
CA TYR A 248 4.22 -3.77 23.51
C TYR A 248 5.64 -3.27 23.78
N GLY A 249 5.81 -2.43 24.79
CA GLY A 249 7.11 -1.96 25.25
C GLY A 249 7.34 -2.23 26.74
N THR A 250 8.59 -2.08 27.19
CA THR A 250 8.97 -2.31 28.60
C THR A 250 8.29 -1.35 29.57
N GLY A 251 7.89 -0.16 29.10
CA GLY A 251 7.20 0.86 29.88
C GLY A 251 5.68 0.88 29.69
N GLY A 252 5.11 0.08 28.77
CA GLY A 252 3.67 0.07 28.57
C GLY A 252 3.18 -0.59 27.28
N TYR A 253 1.89 -0.45 27.04
CA TYR A 253 1.19 -1.01 25.90
C TYR A 253 0.33 0.07 25.23
N ARG A 254 0.25 0.02 23.89
CA ARG A 254 -0.68 0.81 23.09
C ARG A 254 -1.21 -0.01 21.94
N ARG A 255 -2.36 0.41 21.44
CA ARG A 255 -3.01 -0.10 20.24
C ARG A 255 -3.41 1.12 19.41
N ILE A 256 -3.40 1.01 18.08
CA ILE A 256 -3.86 2.12 17.22
C ILE A 256 -5.28 2.53 17.61
N TRP A 257 -6.14 1.55 17.90
CA TRP A 257 -7.50 1.77 18.34
C TRP A 257 -7.65 1.45 19.84
N PRO A 258 -8.00 2.43 20.68
CA PRO A 258 -8.34 2.15 22.06
C PRO A 258 -9.58 1.24 22.12
N PRO A 259 -9.63 0.22 23.00
CA PRO A 259 -10.76 -0.70 23.10
C PRO A 259 -12.10 -0.01 23.39
N GLU A 260 -12.07 1.12 24.11
CA GLU A 260 -13.28 1.89 24.44
C GLU A 260 -13.79 2.79 23.28
N GLU A 261 -13.06 2.88 22.18
CA GLU A 261 -13.32 3.81 21.07
C GLU A 261 -13.60 3.12 19.74
N LEU A 262 -13.93 1.82 19.72
CA LEU A 262 -14.31 1.11 18.50
C LEU A 262 -15.60 1.73 17.91
N PRO A 263 -15.54 2.52 16.83
CA PRO A 263 -16.70 3.21 16.31
C PRO A 263 -17.61 2.23 15.56
N GLU A 264 -18.92 2.38 15.73
CA GLU A 264 -19.90 1.65 14.92
C GLU A 264 -19.77 2.10 13.44
N GLY A 265 -19.53 1.15 12.52
CA GLY A 265 -19.41 1.44 11.08
C GLY A 265 -18.04 1.94 10.59
N GLN A 266 -16.95 1.56 11.24
CA GLN A 266 -15.60 2.03 10.87
C GLN A 266 -15.11 1.51 9.51
N GLU A 267 -14.55 2.43 8.70
CA GLU A 267 -13.94 2.14 7.41
C GLU A 267 -12.39 2.03 7.52
N HIS A 268 -11.81 0.93 7.04
CA HIS A 268 -10.36 0.74 6.95
C HIS A 268 -9.71 1.60 5.84
N CYS A 269 -10.51 2.33 5.06
CA CYS A 269 -10.08 3.32 4.07
C CYS A 269 -10.87 4.62 4.29
N THR A 270 -10.20 5.73 4.61
CA THR A 270 -10.88 7.02 4.83
C THR A 270 -10.29 8.11 3.94
N GLN A 271 -11.13 9.02 3.43
CA GLN A 271 -10.65 10.11 2.56
C GLN A 271 -9.53 10.95 3.19
N PRO A 272 -9.54 11.31 4.49
CA PRO A 272 -8.46 12.10 5.08
C PRO A 272 -7.08 11.43 4.98
N MET A 273 -7.02 10.10 5.11
CA MET A 273 -5.80 9.31 5.00
C MET A 273 -5.22 9.37 3.58
N TYR A 274 -6.06 9.16 2.55
CA TYR A 274 -5.64 9.29 1.14
C TYR A 274 -5.26 10.73 0.76
N THR A 275 -5.96 11.71 1.34
CA THR A 275 -5.64 13.13 1.11
C THR A 275 -4.26 13.48 1.68
N ALA A 276 -3.92 12.98 2.87
CA ALA A 276 -2.59 13.15 3.45
C ALA A 276 -1.50 12.44 2.65
N GLN A 277 -1.77 11.21 2.16
CA GLN A 277 -0.84 10.48 1.30
C GLN A 277 -0.56 11.21 -0.01
N VAL A 278 -1.61 11.63 -0.72
CA VAL A 278 -1.47 12.38 -1.98
C VAL A 278 -0.81 13.74 -1.72
N GLY A 279 -1.11 14.39 -0.60
CA GLY A 279 -0.45 15.62 -0.18
C GLY A 279 1.06 15.44 -0.05
N GLU A 280 1.51 14.42 0.69
CA GLU A 280 2.94 14.09 0.81
C GLU A 280 3.62 13.89 -0.55
N PHE A 281 2.96 13.18 -1.48
CA PHE A 281 3.48 13.02 -2.84
C PHE A 281 3.63 14.34 -3.58
N LEU A 282 2.59 15.17 -3.57
CA LEU A 282 2.55 16.43 -4.29
C LEU A 282 3.52 17.46 -3.71
N ASP A 283 3.62 17.53 -2.38
CA ASP A 283 4.59 18.37 -1.68
C ASP A 283 6.02 17.91 -1.99
N ALA A 284 6.30 16.61 -1.95
CA ALA A 284 7.62 16.08 -2.27
C ALA A 284 8.06 16.42 -3.70
N VAL A 285 7.16 16.23 -4.67
CA VAL A 285 7.40 16.60 -6.07
C VAL A 285 7.64 18.10 -6.22
N ALA A 286 6.81 18.94 -5.59
CA ALA A 286 6.96 20.39 -5.67
C ALA A 286 8.25 20.90 -5.02
N GLU A 287 8.71 20.24 -3.96
CA GLU A 287 9.93 20.58 -3.21
C GLU A 287 11.20 19.94 -3.80
N GLY A 288 11.07 19.01 -4.76
CA GLY A 288 12.21 18.28 -5.34
C GLY A 288 12.89 17.34 -4.34
N ARG A 289 12.13 16.76 -3.40
CA ARG A 289 12.59 15.78 -2.42
C ARG A 289 11.98 14.41 -2.71
N ASP A 290 12.55 13.37 -2.12
CA ASP A 290 11.93 12.04 -2.14
C ASP A 290 10.64 12.02 -1.29
N PRO A 291 9.55 11.43 -1.80
CA PRO A 291 8.34 11.21 -1.01
C PRO A 291 8.52 10.01 -0.07
N HIS A 292 7.81 9.99 1.07
CA HIS A 292 7.82 8.85 1.99
C HIS A 292 6.40 8.29 2.21
N PRO A 293 6.13 6.99 1.92
CA PRO A 293 7.10 5.94 1.61
C PRO A 293 7.60 6.00 0.17
N ASN A 294 8.91 5.89 -0.01
CA ASN A 294 9.52 5.76 -1.33
C ASN A 294 9.52 4.29 -1.81
N GLY A 295 10.02 4.07 -3.03
CA GLY A 295 10.16 2.74 -3.62
C GLY A 295 11.04 1.76 -2.83
N GLU A 296 12.04 2.23 -2.09
CA GLU A 296 12.89 1.35 -1.26
C GLU A 296 12.12 0.81 -0.06
N GLU A 297 11.28 1.65 0.56
CA GLU A 297 10.40 1.21 1.65
C GLU A 297 9.36 0.20 1.17
N GLY A 298 8.72 0.45 0.02
CA GLY A 298 7.78 -0.51 -0.58
C GLY A 298 8.45 -1.84 -0.97
N ARG A 299 9.69 -1.78 -1.48
CA ARG A 299 10.49 -2.97 -1.81
C ARG A 299 10.71 -3.86 -0.59
N VAL A 300 10.99 -3.29 0.60
CA VAL A 300 11.16 -4.07 1.84
C VAL A 300 9.87 -4.80 2.21
N VAL A 301 8.70 -4.18 2.03
CA VAL A 301 7.41 -4.83 2.27
C VAL A 301 7.20 -6.02 1.33
N ILE A 302 7.50 -5.88 0.03
CA ILE A 302 7.41 -6.99 -0.94
C ILE A 302 8.45 -8.08 -0.65
N GLN A 303 9.64 -7.73 -0.16
CA GLN A 303 10.63 -8.70 0.29
C GLN A 303 10.09 -9.57 1.44
N ILE A 304 9.33 -9.00 2.38
CA ILE A 304 8.71 -9.75 3.47
C ILE A 304 7.62 -10.67 2.91
N VAL A 305 6.77 -10.19 2.00
CA VAL A 305 5.72 -11.01 1.36
C VAL A 305 6.33 -12.20 0.62
N GLU A 306 7.36 -11.97 -0.21
CA GLU A 306 8.01 -13.03 -0.98
C GLU A 306 8.68 -14.07 -0.05
N ARG A 307 9.37 -13.62 1.01
CA ARG A 307 9.96 -14.49 2.03
C ARG A 307 8.90 -15.28 2.80
N ALA A 308 7.76 -14.66 3.14
CA ALA A 308 6.66 -15.34 3.82
C ALA A 308 6.10 -16.49 2.96
N TYR A 309 5.88 -16.26 1.67
CA TYR A 309 5.48 -17.33 0.75
C TYR A 309 6.54 -18.43 0.63
N VAL A 310 7.83 -18.09 0.58
CA VAL A 310 8.91 -19.09 0.60
C VAL A 310 8.90 -19.90 1.90
N SER A 311 8.76 -19.24 3.05
CA SER A 311 8.69 -19.89 4.37
C SER A 311 7.53 -20.86 4.44
N ALA A 312 6.32 -20.42 4.06
CA ALA A 312 5.11 -21.25 4.11
C ALA A 312 5.24 -22.49 3.22
N ARG A 313 5.84 -22.37 2.02
CA ARG A 313 6.08 -23.52 1.13
C ARG A 313 7.13 -24.50 1.67
N ARG A 314 8.16 -24.01 2.35
CA ARG A 314 9.26 -24.84 2.86
C ARG A 314 8.98 -25.43 4.24
N GLY A 315 8.08 -24.83 5.02
CA GLY A 315 7.86 -25.17 6.43
C GLY A 315 9.04 -24.79 7.33
N ALA A 316 9.82 -23.77 6.96
CA ALA A 316 10.98 -23.28 7.69
C ALA A 316 11.21 -21.78 7.42
N PRO A 317 11.83 -21.03 8.34
CA PRO A 317 12.08 -19.60 8.17
C PRO A 317 12.86 -19.28 6.89
N ALA A 318 12.53 -18.13 6.28
CA ALA A 318 13.21 -17.54 5.13
C ALA A 318 13.88 -16.21 5.49
#